data_AF-A0A673JZ45-F1
#
_entry.id   AF-A0A673JZ45-F1
#
_cell.length_a   1.000
_cell.length_b   1.000
_cell.length_c   1.000
_cell.angle_alpha   90.00
_cell.angle_beta   90.00
_cell.angle_gamma   90.00
#
_symmetry.space_group_name_H-M   'P 1'
#
loop_
_entity.id
_entity.type
_entity.pdbx_description
1 polymer ?
#
loop_
_entity_poly.entity_id
_entity_poly.type
_entity_poly.pdbx_seq_one_letter_code
_entity_poly.pdbx_strand_id
1 'polypeptide(L)' 'MSICWHITCLLLLFSELNSFLGFFKHGIVGGKVSVSHSRPYMVYIRDKVSKQACCVFLVTEDYVMLAAYCKQR' A
#
# COMPACT_ATOMS: atom_id res chain seq x y z
N MET A 1 5.63 10.06 -48.04
CA MET A 1 4.53 10.49 -47.14
C MET A 1 4.00 9.36 -46.27
N SER A 2 3.90 8.12 -46.78
CA SER A 2 3.42 6.95 -46.00
C SER A 2 4.36 6.54 -44.84
N ILE A 3 5.68 6.50 -45.06
CA ILE A 3 6.68 6.11 -44.05
C ILE A 3 6.68 7.02 -42.81
N CYS A 4 6.48 8.33 -42.98
CA CYS A 4 6.41 9.26 -41.86
C CYS A 4 5.20 8.97 -40.96
N TRP A 5 4.06 8.58 -41.55
CA TRP A 5 2.85 8.22 -40.79
C TRP A 5 3.05 6.96 -39.94
N HIS A 6 3.71 5.95 -40.51
CA HIS A 6 4.03 4.72 -39.78
C HIS A 6 4.99 4.97 -38.62
N ILE A 7 6.02 5.80 -38.81
CA ILE A 7 6.97 6.16 -37.74
C ILE A 7 6.27 6.91 -36.61
N THR A 8 5.43 7.90 -36.92
CA THR A 8 4.68 8.65 -35.90
C THR A 8 3.73 7.73 -35.12
N CYS A 9 3.04 6.82 -35.79
CA CYS A 9 2.14 5.85 -35.15
C CYS A 9 2.90 4.89 -34.21
N LEU A 10 4.08 4.43 -34.63
CA LEU A 10 4.91 3.52 -33.84
C LEU A 10 5.49 4.20 -32.59
N LEU A 11 5.86 5.48 -32.69
CA LEU A 11 6.33 6.29 -31.55
C LEU A 11 5.22 6.55 -30.52
N LEU A 12 3.98 6.79 -30.98
CA LEU A 12 2.82 6.96 -30.10
C LEU A 12 2.53 5.66 -29.32
N LEU A 13 2.51 4.51 -30.00
CA LEU A 13 2.36 3.20 -29.36
C LEU A 13 3.45 2.90 -28.32
N PHE A 14 4.70 3.28 -28.60
CA PHE A 14 5.83 3.07 -27.68
C PHE A 14 5.76 3.99 -26.44
N SER A 15 5.15 5.17 -26.56
CA SER A 15 4.93 6.10 -25.45
C SER A 15 3.86 5.62 -24.46
N GLU A 16 2.80 4.97 -24.96
CA GLU A 16 1.75 4.36 -24.12
C GLU A 16 2.27 3.12 -23.37
N LEU A 17 3.15 2.32 -23.99
CA LEU A 17 3.76 1.14 -23.37
C LEU A 17 4.72 1.49 -22.21
N ASN A 18 5.50 2.57 -22.33
CA ASN A 18 6.40 3.01 -21.25
C ASN A 18 5.64 3.51 -20.01
N SER A 19 4.41 4.01 -20.19
CA SER A 19 3.53 4.39 -19.08
C SER A 19 3.02 3.17 -18.29
N PHE A 20 3.02 1.98 -18.89
CA PHE A 20 2.56 0.73 -18.27
C PHE A 20 3.69 -0.05 -17.57
N LEU A 21 4.94 0.05 -18.07
CA LEU A 21 6.09 -0.68 -17.51
C LEU A 21 6.72 -0.01 -16.26
N GLY A 22 6.28 1.21 -15.91
CA GLY A 22 6.83 2.02 -14.82
C GLY A 22 6.15 1.88 -13.45
N PHE A 23 5.31 0.87 -13.20
CA PHE A 23 4.48 0.81 -11.99
C PHE A 23 4.64 -0.52 -11.25
N PHE A 24 5.54 -0.56 -10.27
CA PHE A 24 5.39 -1.18 -8.94
C PHE A 24 6.78 -1.33 -8.31
N LYS A 25 7.16 -0.40 -7.41
CA LYS A 25 7.79 -0.70 -6.11
C LYS A 25 7.79 0.56 -5.23
N HIS A 26 6.91 0.57 -4.22
CA HIS A 26 7.14 1.16 -2.90
C HIS A 26 6.16 0.51 -1.92
N GLY A 27 6.58 0.26 -0.68
CA GLY A 27 5.70 -0.33 0.34
C GLY A 27 5.86 -1.84 0.51
N ILE A 28 5.18 -2.39 1.53
CA ILE A 28 5.58 -3.63 2.17
C ILE A 28 5.16 -4.86 1.36
N VAL A 29 6.13 -5.49 0.69
CA VAL A 29 6.21 -6.94 0.51
C VAL A 29 7.62 -7.37 0.92
N GLY A 30 7.74 -8.30 1.87
CA GLY A 30 9.00 -8.67 2.55
C GLY A 30 9.44 -7.70 3.66
N GLY A 31 9.29 -6.40 3.44
CA GLY A 31 9.47 -5.36 4.47
C GLY A 31 10.84 -5.31 5.15
N LYS A 32 10.93 -4.52 6.23
CA LYS A 32 12.06 -4.52 7.19
C LYS A 32 11.53 -4.24 8.58
N VAL A 33 12.24 -4.71 9.61
CA VAL A 33 11.89 -4.39 11.00
C VAL A 33 11.96 -2.87 11.19
N SER A 34 10.91 -2.30 11.78
CA SER A 34 10.88 -0.87 12.09
C SER A 34 11.81 -0.59 13.27
N VAL A 35 12.47 0.57 13.26
CA VAL A 35 13.20 1.08 14.44
C VAL A 35 12.23 1.17 15.61
N SER A 36 12.69 0.81 16.81
CA SER A 36 11.86 0.86 18.01
C SER A 36 11.20 2.23 18.17
N HIS A 37 9.91 2.24 18.48
CA HIS A 37 9.08 3.45 18.66
C HIS A 37 9.06 4.45 17.49
N SER A 38 9.58 4.12 16.31
CA SER A 38 9.51 5.01 15.12
C SER A 38 8.09 5.19 14.56
N ARG A 39 7.15 4.36 15.02
CA ARG A 39 5.73 4.39 14.65
C ARG A 39 4.88 4.38 15.93
N PRO A 40 4.88 5.48 16.70
CA PRO A 40 4.22 5.54 18.01
C PRO A 40 2.70 5.39 17.92
N TYR A 41 2.12 5.63 16.74
CA TYR A 41 0.71 5.42 16.47
C TYR A 41 0.35 3.93 16.24
N MET A 42 1.31 3.01 16.08
CA MET A 42 1.00 1.61 15.77
C MET A 42 0.72 0.84 17.06
N VAL A 43 -0.48 0.26 17.15
CA VAL A 43 -0.98 -0.43 18.35
C VAL A 43 -1.31 -1.88 18.03
N TYR A 44 -0.91 -2.79 18.91
CA TYR A 44 -1.27 -4.20 18.86
C TYR A 44 -2.43 -4.47 19.83
N ILE A 45 -3.58 -4.90 19.29
CA ILE A 45 -4.73 -5.30 20.09
C ILE A 45 -4.91 -6.82 20.00
N ARG A 46 -5.30 -7.43 21.12
CA ARG A 46 -5.62 -8.85 21.19
C ARG A 46 -6.87 -9.03 22.03
N ASP A 47 -7.89 -9.62 21.43
CA ASP A 47 -9.09 -10.00 22.16
C ASP A 47 -8.77 -11.13 23.15
N LYS A 48 -9.29 -11.04 24.37
CA LYS A 48 -9.00 -12.02 25.42
C LYS A 48 -9.76 -13.34 25.22
N VAL A 49 -10.91 -13.29 24.55
CA VAL A 49 -11.84 -14.41 24.40
C VAL A 49 -11.56 -15.15 23.09
N SER A 50 -11.71 -14.47 21.95
CA SER A 50 -11.48 -15.02 20.61
C SER A 50 -9.99 -15.22 20.32
N LYS A 51 -9.11 -14.60 21.10
CA LYS A 51 -7.65 -14.56 20.88
C LYS A 51 -7.25 -13.93 19.55
N GLN A 52 -8.19 -13.32 18.82
CA GLN A 52 -7.93 -12.62 17.57
C GLN A 52 -7.02 -11.41 17.87
N ALA A 53 -6.00 -11.25 17.05
CA ALA A 53 -5.08 -10.14 17.16
C ALA A 53 -5.13 -9.29 15.89
N CYS A 54 -5.05 -7.97 16.07
CA CYS A 54 -5.01 -7.02 14.98
C CYS A 54 -4.03 -5.88 15.25
N CYS A 55 -3.51 -5.29 14.19
CA CYS A 55 -2.74 -4.06 14.24
C CYS A 55 -3.66 -2.88 13.92
N VAL A 56 -3.55 -1.80 14.69
CA VAL A 56 -4.43 -0.63 14.59
C VAL A 56 -3.63 0.67 14.76
N PHE A 57 -4.28 1.81 14.52
CA PHE A 57 -3.65 3.13 14.54
C PHE A 57 -4.23 4.00 15.66
N LEU A 58 -3.39 4.54 16.54
CA LEU A 58 -3.78 5.58 17.50
C LEU A 58 -3.92 6.90 16.74
N VAL A 59 -5.13 7.46 16.71
CA VAL A 59 -5.43 8.71 15.98
C VAL A 59 -5.47 9.90 16.93
N THR A 60 -5.94 9.65 18.15
CA THR A 60 -5.97 10.61 19.27
C THR A 60 -5.67 9.84 20.54
N GLU A 61 -5.42 10.53 21.66
CA GLU A 61 -5.08 9.90 22.95
C GLU A 61 -6.12 8.85 23.39
N ASP A 62 -7.40 9.09 23.09
CA ASP A 62 -8.51 8.24 23.54
C ASP A 62 -9.08 7.32 22.45
N TYR A 63 -8.68 7.48 21.18
CA TYR A 63 -9.31 6.76 20.06
C TYR A 63 -8.30 6.11 19.10
N VAL A 64 -8.61 4.86 18.76
CA VAL A 64 -7.89 4.05 17.77
C VAL A 64 -8.76 3.79 16.53
N MET A 65 -8.13 3.81 15.36
CA MET A 65 -8.72 3.45 14.08
C MET A 65 -8.25 2.05 13.67
N LEU A 66 -9.21 1.20 13.30
CA LEU A 66 -8.98 -0.20 12.92
C LEU A 66 -9.84 -0.60 11.72
N ALA A 67 -9.44 -1.67 11.05
CA ALA A 67 -10.29 -2.32 10.06
C ALA A 67 -11.54 -2.89 10.75
N ALA A 68 -12.72 -2.69 10.16
CA ALA A 68 -14.00 -3.11 10.76
C ALA A 68 -14.04 -4.62 11.07
N TYR A 69 -13.41 -5.44 10.24
CA TYR A 69 -13.31 -6.89 10.43
C TYR A 69 -12.59 -7.30 11.74
N CYS A 70 -11.68 -6.46 12.24
CA CYS A 70 -10.93 -6.74 13.46
C CYS A 70 -11.77 -6.64 14.74
N LYS A 71 -12.99 -6.09 14.66
CA LYS A 71 -13.96 -6.13 15.75
C LYS A 71 -14.83 -7.37 15.58
N GLN A 72 -14.38 -8.49 16.15
CA GLN A 72 -15.23 -9.67 16.27
C GLN A 72 -16.43 -9.32 17.18
N ARG A 73 -17.66 -9.59 16.73
CA ARG A 73 -18.88 -9.38 17.52
C ARG A 73 -18.95 -10.35 18.69
#